data_AF-A0A6H1UDU6-F1
#
_entry.id   AF-A0A6H1UDU6-F1
#
_cell.length_a   1.000
_cell.length_b   1.000
_cell.length_c   1.000
_cell.angle_alpha   90.00
_cell.angle_beta   90.00
_cell.angle_gamma   90.00
#
_symmetry.space_group_name_H-M   'P 1'
#
loop_
_entity.id
_entity.type
_entity.pdbx_description
1 polymer ?
#
loop_
_entity_poly.entity_id
_entity_poly.type
_entity_poly.pdbx_seq_one_letter_code
_entity_poly.pdbx_strand_id
1 'polypeptide(L)'
;MNNLWRRFAVALEQYSECEDWPKLSSVDRKLATVLQQHGAKKPGDDKAYDQMVAAHHRAIERLAQHNQRLQQLMEQERSQRQGLRAYHQTELMNQREHSFYQ
;
A
#
# COMPACT_ATOMS: atom_id res chain seq x y z
N MET A 1 -15.75 22.52 15.64
CA MET A 1 -15.29 21.95 14.35
C MET A 1 -13.79 21.62 14.31
N ASN A 2 -12.88 22.42 14.90
CA ASN A 2 -11.41 22.14 14.88
C ASN A 2 -10.98 20.74 15.35
N ASN A 3 -11.73 20.12 16.28
CA ASN A 3 -11.40 18.79 16.80
C ASN A 3 -11.70 17.66 15.79
N LEU A 4 -12.67 17.85 14.88
CA LEU A 4 -13.04 16.82 13.90
C LEU A 4 -11.90 16.58 12.89
N TRP A 5 -11.40 17.66 12.26
CA TRP A 5 -10.33 17.57 11.28
C TRP A 5 -9.04 17.05 11.89
N ARG A 6 -8.71 17.48 13.11
CA ARG A 6 -7.54 16.96 13.83
C ARG A 6 -7.65 15.44 14.08
N ARG A 7 -8.82 14.93 14.44
CA ARG A 7 -9.03 13.47 14.63
C ARG A 7 -8.85 12.70 13.32
N PHE A 8 -9.33 13.25 12.20
CA PHE A 8 -9.08 12.65 10.89
C PHE A 8 -7.60 12.68 10.52
N ALA A 9 -6.91 13.80 10.73
CA ALA A 9 -5.48 13.92 10.46
C ALA A 9 -4.66 12.86 11.21
N VAL A 10 -4.90 12.73 12.52
CA VAL A 10 -4.23 11.74 13.37
C VAL A 10 -4.53 10.32 12.92
N ALA A 11 -5.79 10.00 12.60
CA ALA A 11 -6.17 8.67 12.16
C ALA A 11 -5.55 8.31 10.80
N LEU A 12 -5.50 9.26 9.86
CA LEU A 12 -4.87 9.07 8.55
C LEU A 12 -3.35 8.84 8.70
N GLU A 13 -2.67 9.63 9.53
CA GLU A 13 -1.25 9.43 9.83
C GLU A 13 -1.01 8.06 10.47
N GLN A 14 -1.73 7.76 11.55
CA GLN A 14 -1.54 6.52 12.31
C GLN A 14 -1.74 5.27 11.45
N TYR A 15 -2.86 5.19 10.72
CA TYR A 15 -3.15 3.98 9.94
C TYR A 15 -2.29 3.87 8.69
N SER A 16 -1.83 4.96 8.10
CA SER A 16 -0.89 4.90 6.97
C SER A 16 0.54 4.59 7.42
N GLU A 17 0.97 4.99 8.62
CA GLU A 17 2.28 4.63 9.19
C GLU A 17 2.35 3.16 9.58
N CYS A 18 1.27 2.63 10.15
CA CYS A 18 1.18 1.22 10.51
C CYS A 18 0.79 0.30 9.33
N GLU A 19 0.68 0.84 8.10
CA GLU A 19 0.20 0.10 6.91
C GLU A 19 -1.14 -0.63 7.12
N ASP A 20 -2.00 -0.12 8.01
CA ASP A 20 -3.34 -0.67 8.27
C ASP A 20 -4.33 -0.15 7.22
N TRP A 21 -4.17 -0.65 5.99
CA TRP A 21 -4.95 -0.24 4.82
C TRP A 21 -6.47 -0.40 4.99
N PRO A 22 -7.00 -1.47 5.63
CA PRO A 22 -8.42 -1.59 5.87
C PRO A 22 -8.98 -0.48 6.77
N LYS A 23 -8.27 -0.14 7.86
CA LYS A 23 -8.69 0.97 8.74
C LYS A 23 -8.52 2.32 8.05
N LEU A 24 -7.43 2.51 7.30
CA LEU A 24 -7.21 3.73 6.51
C LEU A 24 -8.37 3.96 5.51
N SER A 25 -8.80 2.91 4.79
CA SER A 25 -9.95 2.96 3.89
C SER A 25 -11.28 3.26 4.61
N SER A 26 -11.44 2.78 5.85
CA SER A 26 -12.62 3.13 6.66
C SER A 26 -12.63 4.61 7.06
N VAL A 27 -11.48 5.15 7.45
CA VAL A 27 -11.32 6.57 7.80
C VAL A 27 -11.53 7.47 6.59
N ASP A 28 -10.94 7.12 5.44
CA ASP A 28 -11.08 7.86 4.19
C ASP A 28 -12.55 7.97 3.73
N ARG A 29 -13.29 6.85 3.75
CA ARG A 29 -14.72 6.86 3.43
C ARG A 29 -15.53 7.75 4.38
N LYS A 30 -15.23 7.71 5.69
CA LYS A 30 -15.88 8.59 6.67
C LYS A 30 -15.54 10.07 6.42
N LEU A 31 -14.29 10.36 6.08
CA LEU A 31 -13.85 11.70 5.73
C LEU A 31 -14.61 12.22 4.49
N ALA A 32 -14.75 11.40 3.46
CA ALA A 32 -15.51 11.74 2.25
C ALA A 32 -16.97 12.08 2.58
N THR A 33 -17.65 11.29 3.42
CA THR A 33 -19.02 11.58 3.87
C THR A 33 -19.10 12.90 4.62
N VAL A 34 -18.14 13.17 5.53
CA VAL A 34 -18.10 14.42 6.31
C VAL A 34 -17.87 15.63 5.39
N LEU A 35 -16.98 15.51 4.40
CA LEU A 35 -16.73 16.58 3.43
C LEU A 35 -17.95 16.86 2.56
N GLN A 36 -18.72 15.83 2.17
CA GLN A 36 -19.98 16.00 1.45
C GLN A 36 -21.04 16.72 2.29
N GLN A 37 -21.12 16.42 3.59
CA GLN A 37 -22.12 17.02 4.48
C GLN A 37 -21.81 18.46 4.88
N HIS A 38 -20.53 18.79 5.09
CA HIS A 38 -20.11 20.10 5.60
C HIS A 38 -19.49 21.02 4.54
N GLY A 39 -19.24 20.49 3.34
CA GLY A 39 -18.51 21.18 2.28
C GLY A 39 -17.00 21.20 2.50
N ALA A 40 -16.26 21.27 1.40
CA ALA A 40 -14.82 21.54 1.45
C ALA A 40 -14.61 22.99 1.89
N LYS A 41 -13.70 23.20 2.86
CA LYS A 41 -13.28 24.54 3.27
C LYS A 41 -12.23 25.09 2.31
N LYS A 42 -12.16 26.42 2.17
CA LYS A 42 -11.06 27.04 1.43
C LYS A 42 -9.75 26.88 2.21
N PRO A 43 -8.61 26.70 1.53
CA PRO A 43 -7.31 26.66 2.17
C PRO A 43 -7.06 27.92 3.01
N GLY A 44 -6.55 27.77 4.23
CA GLY A 44 -6.24 28.89 5.13
C GLY A 44 -7.38 29.38 6.02
N ASP A 45 -8.62 28.94 5.80
CA ASP A 45 -9.76 29.26 6.68
C ASP A 45 -9.73 28.46 7.99
N ASP A 46 -9.09 27.28 7.99
CA ASP A 46 -9.04 26.38 9.14
C ASP A 46 -7.75 25.56 9.14
N LYS A 47 -6.81 25.93 10.02
CA LYS A 47 -5.53 25.23 10.16
C LYS A 47 -5.70 23.72 10.42
N ALA A 48 -6.75 23.30 11.11
CA ALA A 48 -6.99 21.87 11.36
C ALA A 48 -7.45 21.14 10.09
N TYR A 49 -8.18 21.83 9.21
CA TYR A 49 -8.54 21.31 7.89
C TYR A 49 -7.30 21.19 7.00
N ASP A 50 -6.44 22.20 6.95
CA ASP A 50 -5.20 22.14 6.17
C ASP A 50 -4.27 21.00 6.63
N GLN A 51 -4.18 20.78 7.94
CA GLN A 51 -3.45 19.64 8.51
C GLN A 51 -4.04 18.29 8.08
N MET A 52 -5.37 18.18 8.05
CA MET A 52 -6.06 16.99 7.59
C MET A 52 -5.79 16.71 6.11
N VAL A 53 -5.82 17.72 5.25
CA VAL A 53 -5.48 17.59 3.82
C VAL A 53 -4.03 17.13 3.65
N ALA A 54 -3.09 17.72 4.39
CA ALA A 54 -1.68 17.30 4.35
C ALA A 54 -1.47 15.87 4.87
N ALA A 55 -2.22 15.43 5.89
CA ALA A 55 -2.20 14.04 6.35
C ALA A 55 -2.76 13.07 5.31
N HIS A 56 -3.82 13.47 4.59
CA HIS A 56 -4.42 12.68 3.52
C HIS A 56 -3.44 12.49 2.34
N HIS A 57 -2.79 13.55 1.87
CA HIS A 57 -1.76 13.45 0.83
C HIS A 57 -0.61 12.51 1.24
N ARG A 58 -0.09 12.66 2.47
CA ARG A 58 0.96 11.76 2.97
C ARG A 58 0.51 10.30 3.03
N ALA A 59 -0.75 10.04 3.38
CA ALA A 59 -1.30 8.68 3.36
C ALA A 59 -1.34 8.09 1.95
N ILE A 60 -1.68 8.90 0.93
CA ILE A 60 -1.65 8.49 -0.49
C ILE A 60 -0.21 8.20 -0.94
N GLU A 61 0.75 9.06 -0.60
CA GLU A 61 2.16 8.85 -0.93
C GLU A 61 2.69 7.54 -0.33
N ARG A 62 2.36 7.26 0.93
CA ARG A 62 2.72 5.99 1.60
C ARG A 62 2.10 4.78 0.90
N LEU A 63 0.84 4.88 0.49
CA LEU A 63 0.18 3.80 -0.25
C LEU A 63 0.85 3.56 -1.62
N ALA A 64 1.26 4.62 -2.32
CA ALA A 64 1.97 4.50 -3.59
C ALA A 64 3.34 3.81 -3.41
N GLN A 65 4.09 4.21 -2.38
CA GLN A 65 5.37 3.60 -2.03
C GLN A 65 5.21 2.11 -1.65
N HIS A 66 4.18 1.78 -0.87
CA HIS A 66 3.88 0.40 -0.49
C HIS A 66 3.54 -0.46 -1.72
N ASN A 67 2.71 0.06 -2.64
CA ASN A 67 2.39 -0.63 -3.89
C ASN A 67 3.64 -0.88 -4.76
N GLN A 68 4.53 0.11 -4.88
CA GLN A 68 5.79 -0.05 -5.60
C GLN A 68 6.66 -1.15 -4.96
N ARG A 69 6.75 -1.18 -3.62
CA ARG A 69 7.48 -2.23 -2.89
C ARG A 69 6.87 -3.61 -3.12
N LEU A 70 5.54 -3.74 -3.08
CA LEU A 70 4.86 -4.99 -3.35
C LEU A 70 5.12 -5.49 -4.77
N GLN A 71 5.11 -4.60 -5.77
CA GLN A 71 5.43 -4.96 -7.16
C GLN A 71 6.85 -5.53 -7.29
N GLN A 72 7.83 -4.88 -6.66
CA GLN A 72 9.21 -5.35 -6.65
C GLN A 72 9.35 -6.72 -5.97
N LEU A 73 8.69 -6.92 -4.82
CA LEU A 73 8.68 -8.20 -4.12
C LEU A 73 8.05 -9.32 -4.97
N MET A 74 6.93 -9.04 -5.64
CA MET A 74 6.28 -10.00 -6.53
C MET A 74 7.17 -10.39 -7.72
N GLU A 75 7.89 -9.42 -8.29
CA GLU A 75 8.82 -9.66 -9.39
C GLU A 75 10.03 -10.50 -8.92
N GLN A 76 10.58 -10.20 -7.75
CA GLN A 76 11.65 -10.96 -7.13
C GLN A 76 11.21 -12.41 -6.84
N GLU A 77 10.03 -12.60 -6.26
CA GLU A 77 9.45 -13.93 -6.03
C GLU A 77 9.24 -14.70 -7.33
N ARG A 78 8.74 -14.04 -8.38
CA ARG A 78 8.51 -14.67 -9.68
C ARG A 78 9.81 -15.14 -10.32
N SER A 79 10.86 -14.31 -10.28
CA SER A 79 12.18 -14.67 -10.82
C SER A 79 12.83 -15.81 -10.03
N GLN A 80 12.75 -15.80 -8.69
CA GLN A 80 13.23 -16.92 -7.87
C GLN A 80 12.51 -18.23 -8.20
N ARG A 81 11.18 -18.21 -8.31
CA ARG A 81 10.40 -19.40 -8.68
C ARG A 81 10.72 -19.92 -10.08
N GLN A 82 11.03 -19.03 -11.02
CA GLN A 82 11.49 -19.44 -12.36
C GLN A 82 12.87 -20.09 -12.31
N GLY A 83 13.82 -19.53 -11.54
CA GLY A 83 15.14 -20.12 -11.33
C GLY A 83 15.04 -21.53 -10.74
N LEU A 84 14.28 -21.70 -9.65
CA LEU A 84 14.07 -23.01 -9.01
C LEU A 84 13.48 -24.05 -9.99
N ARG A 85 12.54 -23.64 -10.84
CA ARG A 85 11.97 -24.54 -11.87
C ARG A 85 12.98 -24.93 -12.93
N ALA A 86 13.81 -23.99 -13.39
CA ALA A 86 14.86 -24.26 -14.37
C ALA A 86 15.89 -25.26 -13.82
N TYR A 87 16.34 -25.06 -12.57
CA TYR A 87 17.25 -26.00 -11.91
C TYR A 87 16.66 -27.41 -11.80
N HIS A 88 15.41 -27.51 -11.33
CA HIS A 88 14.74 -28.81 -11.21
C HIS A 88 14.56 -29.50 -12.57
N GLN A 89 14.29 -28.74 -13.63
CA GLN A 89 14.19 -29.29 -14.99
C GLN A 89 15.55 -29.77 -15.51
N THR A 90 16.63 -29.05 -15.25
CA THR A 90 17.99 -29.47 -15.61
C THR A 90 18.41 -30.73 -14.85
N GLU A 91 18.10 -30.84 -13.56
CA GLU A 91 18.34 -32.06 -12.78
C GLU A 91 17.59 -33.26 -13.35
N LEU A 92 16.31 -33.10 -13.69
CA LEU A 92 15.50 -34.16 -14.30
C LEU A 92 16.01 -34.56 -15.70
N MET A 93 16.49 -33.61 -16.50
CA MET A 93 17.12 -33.90 -17.80
C MET A 93 18.43 -34.69 -17.61
N ASN A 94 19.31 -34.25 -16.72
CA ASN A 94 20.57 -34.94 -16.41
C ASN A 94 20.33 -36.38 -15.91
N GLN A 95 19.31 -36.59 -15.06
CA GLN A 95 18.94 -37.92 -14.58
C GLN A 95 18.42 -38.84 -15.69
N ARG A 96 17.64 -38.31 -16.65
CA ARG A 96 17.15 -39.10 -17.78
C ARG A 96 18.27 -39.50 -18.73
N GLU A 97 19.19 -38.59 -19.04
CA GLU A 97 20.31 -38.88 -19.95
C GLU A 97 21.23 -39.99 -19.40
N HIS A 98 21.47 -40.03 -18.09
CA HIS A 98 22.26 -41.10 -17.47
C HIS A 98 21.57 -42.48 -17.45
N SER A 99 20.23 -42.53 -17.57
CA SER A 99 19.47 -43.79 -17.62
C SER A 99 19.40 -44.43 -19.01
N PHE A 100 19.74 -43.70 -20.09
CA PHE A 100 19.74 -44.24 -21.46
C PHE A 100 21.07 -44.90 -21.87
N TYR A 101 22.11 -44.80 -21.03
CA TYR A 101 23.43 -45.39 -21.26
C TYR A 101 23.74 -46.62 -20.38
N GLN A 102 22.72 -47.27 -19.80
CA GLN A 102 22.81 -48.57 -19.13
C GLN A 102 22.00 -49.62 -19.90
#